data_AF-C7RBC9-F1
#
_entry.id   AF-C7RBC9-F1
#
_cell.length_a   1.000
_cell.length_b   1.000
_cell.length_c   1.000
_cell.angle_alpha   90.00
_cell.angle_beta   90.00
_cell.angle_gamma   90.00
#
_symmetry.space_group_name_H-M   'P 1'
#
loop_
_entity.id
_entity.type
_entity.pdbx_description
1 polymer ?
#
loop_
_entity_poly.entity_id
_entity_poly.type
_entity_poly.pdbx_seq_one_letter_code
_entity_poly.pdbx_strand_id
1 'polypeptide(L)'
;MFESEASSFQSAGIEIGADSQYTEKELLAEALSPFGLTRRNNALEMARVYAILNCFENELRTFIRETLEEKKGLDWWDQLPSRIKSHAEGRQESALKDSWLEGEKSDLLGFVDFGMLAKIIIEEWELFNNLIPSQHWLKQRMEELERARNFIAHNRMLLPSEFQRIYMYVSDWNRVIGL
;
A
#
# COMPACT_ATOMS: atom_id res chain seq x y z
N MET A 1 -4.70 38.53 -12.86
CA MET A 1 -6.08 38.98 -13.20
C MET A 1 -7.00 37.78 -13.37
N PHE A 2 -6.59 36.68 -14.02
CA PHE A 2 -7.37 35.42 -14.10
C PHE A 2 -7.54 34.67 -12.76
N GLU A 3 -6.51 34.63 -11.91
CA GLU A 3 -6.58 33.90 -10.64
C GLU A 3 -7.54 34.54 -9.61
N SER A 4 -7.65 35.87 -9.60
CA SER A 4 -8.57 36.60 -8.72
C SER A 4 -10.04 36.40 -9.10
N GLU A 5 -10.33 36.12 -10.37
CA GLU A 5 -11.68 35.81 -10.83
C GLU A 5 -12.03 34.34 -10.50
N ALA A 6 -11.08 33.41 -10.71
CA ALA A 6 -11.25 31.99 -10.38
C ALA A 6 -11.66 31.75 -8.92
N SER A 7 -11.09 32.50 -7.98
CA SER A 7 -11.45 32.41 -6.55
C SER A 7 -12.91 32.78 -6.27
N SER A 8 -13.46 33.76 -7.00
CA SER A 8 -14.86 34.18 -6.83
C SER A 8 -15.84 33.10 -7.32
N PHE A 9 -15.50 32.42 -8.42
CA PHE A 9 -16.28 31.29 -8.94
C PHE A 9 -16.14 30.03 -8.07
N GLN A 10 -14.94 29.71 -7.57
CA GLN A 10 -14.74 28.62 -6.61
C GLN A 10 -15.55 28.82 -5.32
N SER A 11 -15.63 30.06 -4.81
CA SER A 11 -16.46 30.39 -3.63
C SER A 11 -17.96 30.25 -3.87
N ALA A 12 -18.39 30.27 -5.14
CA ALA A 12 -19.76 30.02 -5.57
C ALA A 12 -20.02 28.54 -5.93
N GLY A 13 -19.06 27.64 -5.69
CA GLY A 13 -19.17 26.21 -6.01
C GLY A 13 -19.01 25.87 -7.50
N ILE A 14 -18.49 26.82 -8.29
CA ILE A 14 -18.21 26.61 -9.71
C ILE A 14 -16.74 26.21 -9.83
N GLU A 15 -16.48 24.95 -10.23
CA GLU A 15 -15.14 24.47 -10.49
C GLU A 15 -14.54 25.19 -11.70
N ILE A 16 -13.46 25.93 -11.47
CA ILE A 16 -12.66 26.57 -12.51
C ILE A 16 -11.31 25.87 -12.60
N GLY A 17 -11.13 25.09 -13.66
CA GLY A 17 -9.96 24.27 -13.95
C GLY A 17 -10.33 23.11 -14.87
N ALA A 18 -9.33 22.41 -15.44
CA ALA A 18 -9.59 21.10 -16.03
C ALA A 18 -9.95 20.14 -14.89
N ASP A 19 -11.13 19.52 -14.95
CA ASP A 19 -11.50 18.47 -14.00
C ASP A 19 -10.57 17.27 -14.23
N SER A 20 -9.56 17.15 -13.36
CA SER A 20 -8.58 16.07 -13.41
C SER A 20 -9.23 14.71 -13.15
N GLN A 21 -10.29 14.64 -12.35
CA GLN A 21 -11.00 13.41 -12.09
C GLN A 21 -11.77 12.95 -13.33
N TYR A 22 -12.40 13.89 -14.03
CA TYR A 22 -13.04 13.63 -15.31
C TYR A 22 -12.03 13.11 -16.34
N THR A 23 -10.87 13.77 -16.43
CA THR A 23 -9.80 13.41 -17.37
C THR A 23 -9.27 11.99 -17.10
N GLU A 24 -8.93 11.65 -15.85
CA GLU A 24 -8.43 10.31 -15.49
C GLU A 24 -9.46 9.20 -15.76
N LYS A 25 -10.74 9.49 -15.50
CA LYS A 25 -11.83 8.55 -15.77
C LYS A 25 -11.99 8.28 -17.27
N GLU A 26 -11.88 9.31 -18.11
CA GLU A 26 -11.92 9.15 -19.56
C GLU A 26 -10.71 8.35 -20.08
N LEU A 27 -9.49 8.68 -19.63
CA LEU A 27 -8.28 7.96 -20.00
C LEU A 27 -8.35 6.47 -19.63
N LEU A 28 -8.84 6.16 -18.42
CA LEU A 28 -9.06 4.79 -17.99
C LEU A 28 -10.12 4.08 -18.85
N ALA A 29 -11.22 4.75 -19.17
CA ALA A 29 -12.28 4.20 -20.01
C ALA A 29 -11.79 3.91 -21.43
N GLU A 30 -11.00 4.81 -22.01
CA GLU A 30 -10.36 4.65 -23.32
C GLU A 30 -9.41 3.46 -23.32
N ALA A 31 -8.50 3.38 -22.34
CA ALA A 31 -7.54 2.29 -22.20
C ALA A 31 -8.23 0.92 -22.03
N LEU A 32 -9.38 0.88 -21.36
CA LEU A 32 -10.15 -0.35 -21.15
C LEU A 32 -11.09 -0.70 -22.32
N SER A 33 -11.33 0.22 -23.24
CA SER A 33 -12.28 0.06 -24.35
C SER A 33 -12.04 -1.16 -25.25
N PRO A 34 -10.79 -1.64 -25.48
CA PRO A 34 -10.55 -2.83 -26.31
C PRO A 34 -11.00 -4.15 -25.66
N PHE A 35 -11.23 -4.19 -24.34
CA PHE A 35 -11.53 -5.43 -23.61
C PHE A 35 -13.03 -5.72 -23.53
N GLY A 36 -13.42 -6.97 -23.22
CA GLY A 36 -14.84 -7.33 -23.05
C GLY A 36 -15.44 -6.74 -21.77
N LEU A 37 -16.75 -6.43 -21.77
CA LEU A 37 -17.46 -5.78 -20.66
C LEU A 37 -17.21 -6.47 -19.30
N THR A 38 -17.35 -7.79 -19.23
CA THR A 38 -17.09 -8.57 -18.00
C THR A 38 -15.66 -8.40 -17.50
N ARG A 39 -14.66 -8.38 -18.40
CA ARG A 39 -13.26 -8.18 -18.00
C ARG A 39 -13.01 -6.78 -17.47
N ARG A 40 -13.63 -5.75 -18.06
CA ARG A 40 -13.53 -4.36 -17.58
C ARG A 40 -14.12 -4.23 -16.17
N ASN A 41 -15.32 -4.74 -15.95
CA ASN A 41 -15.97 -4.67 -14.64
C ASN A 41 -15.14 -5.37 -13.56
N ASN A 42 -14.67 -6.59 -13.86
CA ASN A 42 -13.78 -7.34 -12.98
C ASN A 42 -12.49 -6.58 -12.66
N ALA A 43 -11.85 -5.97 -13.67
CA ALA A 43 -10.62 -5.19 -13.47
C ALA A 43 -10.85 -3.97 -12.57
N LEU A 44 -11.96 -3.24 -12.77
CA LEU A 44 -12.32 -2.08 -11.94
C LEU A 44 -12.62 -2.48 -10.49
N GLU A 45 -13.28 -3.61 -10.26
CA GLU A 45 -13.51 -4.15 -8.93
C GLU A 45 -12.20 -4.50 -8.22
N MET A 46 -11.29 -5.18 -8.91
CA MET A 46 -9.99 -5.56 -8.34
C MET A 46 -9.06 -4.35 -8.15
N ALA A 47 -9.10 -3.35 -9.03
CA ALA A 47 -8.31 -2.12 -8.93
C ALA A 47 -8.60 -1.37 -7.62
N ARG A 48 -9.87 -1.33 -7.19
CA ARG A 48 -10.25 -0.75 -5.90
C ARG A 48 -9.59 -1.47 -4.72
N VAL A 49 -9.56 -2.80 -4.73
CA VAL A 49 -8.94 -3.60 -3.66
C VAL A 49 -7.43 -3.43 -3.67
N TYR A 50 -6.81 -3.41 -4.85
CA TYR A 50 -5.39 -3.13 -5.01
C TYR A 50 -5.01 -1.77 -4.43
N ALA A 51 -5.77 -0.72 -4.73
CA ALA A 51 -5.50 0.62 -4.21
C ALA A 51 -5.47 0.64 -2.67
N ILE A 52 -6.42 -0.04 -2.03
CA ILE A 52 -6.51 -0.11 -0.57
C ILE A 52 -5.32 -0.87 0.03
N LEU A 53 -4.94 -2.02 -0.56
CA LEU A 53 -3.77 -2.78 -0.11
C LEU A 53 -2.48 -2.01 -0.32
N ASN A 54 -2.35 -1.30 -1.44
CA ASN A 54 -1.17 -0.47 -1.73
C ASN A 54 -1.01 0.64 -0.68
N CYS A 55 -2.08 1.37 -0.37
CA CYS A 55 -2.02 2.39 0.68
C CYS A 55 -1.68 1.75 2.02
N PHE A 56 -2.37 0.66 2.39
CA PHE A 56 -2.15 -0.03 3.66
C PHE A 56 -0.69 -0.52 3.83
N GLU A 57 -0.12 -1.17 2.82
CA GLU A 57 1.25 -1.69 2.86
C GLU A 57 2.26 -0.56 3.05
N ASN A 58 2.07 0.58 2.38
CA ASN A 58 2.98 1.71 2.50
C ASN A 58 2.80 2.49 3.81
N GLU A 59 1.57 2.66 4.31
CA GLU A 59 1.33 3.21 5.65
C GLU A 59 1.98 2.33 6.74
N LEU A 60 1.88 1.00 6.61
CA LEU A 60 2.55 0.07 7.51
C LEU A 60 4.08 0.22 7.47
N ARG A 61 4.67 0.39 6.28
CA ARG A 61 6.11 0.65 6.11
C ARG A 61 6.51 1.96 6.79
N THR A 62 5.77 3.04 6.55
CA THR A 62 6.01 4.34 7.16
C THR A 62 5.95 4.24 8.68
N PHE A 63 4.90 3.62 9.22
CA PHE A 63 4.76 3.40 10.66
C PHE A 63 5.94 2.66 11.29
N ILE A 64 6.39 1.57 10.66
CA ILE A 64 7.57 0.81 11.11
C ILE A 64 8.83 1.69 11.05
N ARG A 65 9.05 2.40 9.94
CA ARG A 65 10.21 3.28 9.77
C ARG A 65 10.25 4.36 10.84
N GLU A 66 9.17 5.12 10.99
CA GLU A 66 9.09 6.23 11.95
C GLU A 66 9.34 5.73 13.39
N THR A 67 8.74 4.60 13.76
CA THR A 67 8.94 4.00 15.09
C THR A 67 10.39 3.58 15.31
N LEU A 68 11.02 2.93 14.32
CA LEU A 68 12.39 2.46 14.44
C LEU A 68 13.40 3.62 14.41
N GLU A 69 13.20 4.62 13.57
CA GLU A 69 14.04 5.84 13.53
C GLU A 69 13.97 6.59 14.86
N GLU A 70 12.78 6.75 15.43
CA GLU A 70 12.60 7.45 16.71
C GLU A 70 13.28 6.70 17.88
N LYS A 71 13.15 5.36 17.92
CA LYS A 71 13.58 4.57 19.09
C LYS A 71 15.00 4.00 18.97
N LYS A 72 15.50 3.77 17.77
CA LYS A 72 16.82 3.14 17.51
C LYS A 72 17.81 4.04 16.79
N GLY A 73 17.38 5.17 16.24
CA GLY A 73 18.22 6.05 15.43
C GLY A 73 18.27 5.65 13.96
N LEU A 74 19.00 6.43 13.14
CA LEU A 74 19.00 6.29 11.67
C LEU A 74 19.66 4.99 11.16
N ASP A 75 20.47 4.33 11.98
CA ASP A 75 21.12 3.04 11.70
C ASP A 75 20.24 1.84 12.06
N TRP A 76 18.95 2.05 12.35
CA TRP A 76 18.00 1.00 12.72
C TRP A 76 17.97 -0.16 11.72
N TRP A 77 18.15 0.11 10.42
CA TRP A 77 18.15 -0.91 9.38
C TRP A 77 19.25 -1.96 9.63
N ASP A 78 20.45 -1.52 10.01
CA ASP A 78 21.60 -2.41 10.25
C ASP A 78 21.38 -3.33 11.46
N GLN A 79 20.50 -2.93 12.37
CA GLN A 79 20.15 -3.67 13.58
C GLN A 79 19.09 -4.75 13.33
N LEU A 80 18.41 -4.75 12.17
CA LEU A 80 17.45 -5.79 11.81
C LEU A 80 18.12 -7.16 11.58
N PRO A 81 17.38 -8.27 11.75
CA PRO A 81 17.94 -9.60 11.51
C PRO A 81 18.45 -9.78 10.08
N SER A 82 19.56 -10.51 9.97
CA SER A 82 20.24 -10.79 8.71
C SER A 82 19.32 -11.38 7.64
N ARG A 83 18.36 -12.22 8.03
CA ARG A 83 17.40 -12.82 7.11
C ARG A 83 16.51 -11.79 6.41
N ILE A 84 16.12 -10.73 7.12
CA ILE A 84 15.27 -9.68 6.56
C ILE A 84 16.06 -8.84 5.56
N LYS A 85 17.25 -8.41 5.98
CA LYS A 85 18.18 -7.63 5.16
C LYS A 85 18.57 -8.37 3.88
N SER A 86 19.02 -9.62 4.01
CA SER A 86 19.46 -10.44 2.86
C SER A 86 18.35 -10.64 1.83
N HIS A 87 17.09 -10.78 2.29
CA HIS A 87 15.95 -10.92 1.39
C HIS A 87 15.63 -9.62 0.66
N ALA A 88 15.59 -8.49 1.37
CA ALA A 88 15.35 -7.18 0.78
C ALA A 88 16.44 -6.81 -0.24
N GLU A 89 17.71 -6.96 0.14
CA GLU A 89 18.89 -6.71 -0.70
C GLU A 89 18.90 -7.60 -1.95
N GLY A 90 18.58 -8.90 -1.81
CA GLY A 90 18.50 -9.81 -2.96
C GLY A 90 17.39 -9.43 -3.96
N ARG A 91 16.23 -8.97 -3.47
CA ARG A 91 15.16 -8.46 -4.35
C ARG A 91 15.54 -7.12 -4.98
N GLN A 92 16.21 -6.24 -4.25
CA GLN A 92 16.71 -4.97 -4.78
C GLN A 92 17.74 -5.21 -5.89
N GLU A 93 18.71 -6.09 -5.67
CA GLU A 93 19.73 -6.43 -6.66
C GLU A 93 19.09 -6.98 -7.94
N SER A 94 18.08 -7.84 -7.79
CA SER A 94 17.31 -8.36 -8.92
C SER A 94 16.58 -7.23 -9.66
N ALA A 95 15.92 -6.33 -8.94
CA ALA A 95 15.25 -5.17 -9.53
C ALA A 95 16.22 -4.20 -10.22
N LEU A 96 17.44 -4.03 -9.71
CA LEU A 96 18.48 -3.20 -10.33
C LEU A 96 19.02 -3.82 -11.63
N LYS A 97 19.08 -5.16 -11.71
CA LYS A 97 19.44 -5.88 -12.94
C LYS A 97 18.38 -5.76 -14.03
N ASP A 98 17.11 -5.66 -13.65
CA ASP A 98 16.00 -5.45 -14.57
C ASP A 98 15.94 -3.99 -15.06
N SER A 99 16.92 -3.61 -15.89
CA SER A 99 17.11 -2.23 -16.37
C SER A 99 15.99 -1.72 -17.27
N TRP A 100 15.17 -2.61 -17.85
CA TRP A 100 14.03 -2.26 -18.70
C TRP A 100 12.78 -1.87 -17.89
N LEU A 101 12.74 -2.21 -16.60
CA LEU A 101 11.63 -1.91 -15.70
C LEU A 101 12.05 -0.82 -14.73
N GLU A 102 11.69 0.42 -15.03
CA GLU A 102 11.97 1.58 -14.18
C GLU A 102 10.94 1.69 -13.05
N GLY A 103 11.39 2.11 -11.87
CA GLY A 103 10.56 2.22 -10.67
C GLY A 103 11.39 2.62 -9.45
N GLU A 104 10.73 2.77 -8.30
CA GLU A 104 11.40 3.00 -7.03
C GLU A 104 12.21 1.76 -6.63
N LYS A 105 13.53 1.92 -6.47
CA LYS A 105 14.46 0.81 -6.16
C LYS A 105 15.39 1.14 -4.99
N SER A 106 15.32 2.34 -4.42
CA SER A 106 16.23 2.79 -3.37
C SER A 106 15.83 2.32 -1.98
N ASP A 107 14.53 2.25 -1.69
CA ASP A 107 14.04 1.90 -0.37
C ASP A 107 14.03 0.37 -0.16
N LEU A 108 14.90 -0.10 0.74
CA LEU A 108 14.98 -1.51 1.09
C LEU A 108 13.70 -2.02 1.78
N LEU A 109 12.98 -1.17 2.51
CA LEU A 109 11.71 -1.56 3.15
C LEU A 109 10.62 -1.82 2.09
N GLY A 110 10.73 -1.19 0.91
CA GLY A 110 9.92 -1.47 -0.28
C GLY A 110 10.05 -2.91 -0.79
N PHE A 111 11.14 -3.62 -0.46
CA PHE A 111 11.38 -5.02 -0.86
C PHE A 111 10.96 -6.05 0.20
N VAL A 112 10.38 -5.58 1.30
CA VAL A 112 9.87 -6.39 2.41
C VAL A 112 8.37 -6.62 2.22
N ASP A 113 7.91 -7.87 2.40
CA ASP A 113 6.50 -8.27 2.33
C ASP A 113 5.81 -8.24 3.70
N PHE A 114 4.47 -8.34 3.73
CA PHE A 114 3.67 -8.29 4.96
C PHE A 114 4.15 -9.26 6.04
N GLY A 115 4.47 -10.50 5.67
CA GLY A 115 4.95 -11.51 6.61
C GLY A 115 6.30 -11.14 7.23
N MET A 116 7.16 -10.42 6.50
CA MET A 116 8.40 -9.87 7.05
C MET A 116 8.19 -8.57 7.83
N LEU A 117 7.29 -7.68 7.42
CA LEU A 117 6.91 -6.50 8.21
C LEU A 117 6.36 -6.93 9.59
N ALA A 118 5.54 -7.98 9.62
CA ALA A 118 5.08 -8.59 10.86
C ALA A 118 6.24 -9.09 11.73
N LYS A 119 7.27 -9.71 11.14
CA LYS A 119 8.44 -10.19 11.88
C LYS A 119 9.25 -9.05 12.49
N ILE A 120 9.47 -7.96 11.75
CA ILE A 120 10.14 -6.77 12.28
C ILE A 120 9.43 -6.29 13.54
N ILE A 121 8.12 -6.11 13.46
CA ILE A 121 7.31 -5.68 14.60
C ILE A 121 7.37 -6.67 15.78
N ILE A 122 7.36 -7.98 15.50
CA ILE A 122 7.39 -9.02 16.55
C ILE A 122 8.76 -9.08 17.24
N GLU A 123 9.85 -8.92 16.50
CA GLU A 123 11.20 -8.91 17.07
C GLU A 123 11.45 -7.65 17.90
N GLU A 124 10.86 -6.54 17.49
CA GLU A 124 10.92 -5.25 18.17
C GLU A 124 9.66 -4.98 19.01
N TRP A 125 9.03 -6.04 19.54
CA TRP A 125 7.70 -5.97 20.14
C TRP A 125 7.54 -4.89 21.20
N GLU A 126 8.57 -4.66 22.03
CA GLU A 126 8.55 -3.65 23.07
C GLU A 126 8.34 -2.21 22.55
N LEU A 127 8.63 -1.96 21.26
CA LEU A 127 8.41 -0.67 20.61
C LEU A 127 6.97 -0.50 20.10
N PHE A 128 6.22 -1.59 19.95
CA PHE A 128 4.92 -1.63 19.29
C PHE A 128 3.76 -2.15 20.17
N ASN A 129 4.07 -2.74 21.34
CA ASN A 129 3.11 -3.44 22.20
C ASN A 129 2.04 -2.54 22.84
N ASN A 130 2.25 -1.22 22.83
CA ASN A 130 1.33 -0.22 23.32
C ASN A 130 0.17 0.07 22.34
N LEU A 131 0.39 -0.20 21.05
CA LEU A 131 -0.60 0.02 20.00
C LEU A 131 -1.22 -1.31 19.56
N ILE A 132 -0.37 -2.31 19.27
CA ILE A 132 -0.82 -3.54 18.61
C ILE A 132 -1.41 -4.53 19.64
N PRO A 133 -2.62 -5.08 19.43
CA PRO A 133 -3.30 -5.92 20.43
C PRO A 133 -2.52 -7.16 20.88
N SER A 134 -1.88 -7.88 19.95
CA SER A 134 -1.00 -9.02 20.25
C SER A 134 -0.18 -9.42 19.03
N GLN A 135 0.95 -10.10 19.27
CA GLN A 135 1.76 -10.70 18.19
C GLN A 135 0.97 -11.71 17.35
N HIS A 136 0.06 -12.48 17.97
CA HIS A 136 -0.76 -13.46 17.25
C HIS A 136 -1.75 -12.78 16.30
N TRP A 137 -2.44 -11.74 16.78
CA TRP A 137 -3.36 -10.94 15.96
C TRP A 137 -2.64 -10.34 14.75
N LEU A 138 -1.48 -9.73 14.97
CA LEU A 138 -0.65 -9.15 13.91
C LEU A 138 -0.26 -10.20 12.86
N LYS A 139 0.33 -11.31 13.33
CA LYS A 139 0.82 -12.37 12.45
C LYS A 139 -0.29 -12.93 11.57
N GLN A 140 -1.45 -13.23 12.16
CA GLN A 140 -2.58 -13.77 11.41
C GLN A 140 -3.04 -12.80 10.32
N ARG A 141 -3.23 -11.51 10.65
CA ARG A 141 -3.71 -10.52 9.69
C ARG A 141 -2.72 -10.28 8.55
N MET A 142 -1.42 -10.19 8.86
CA MET A 142 -0.39 -9.99 7.85
C MET A 142 -0.26 -11.20 6.90
N GLU A 143 -0.34 -12.43 7.42
CA GLU A 143 -0.34 -13.64 6.59
C GLU A 143 -1.55 -13.71 5.65
N GLU A 144 -2.74 -13.35 6.13
CA GLU A 144 -3.96 -13.36 5.33
C GLU A 144 -3.95 -12.25 4.26
N LEU A 145 -3.49 -11.03 4.61
CA LEU A 145 -3.34 -9.93 3.66
C LEU A 145 -2.29 -10.22 2.60
N GLU A 146 -1.17 -10.85 2.95
CA GLU A 146 -0.15 -11.26 1.98
C GLU A 146 -0.71 -12.22 0.94
N ARG A 147 -1.47 -13.23 1.38
CA ARG A 147 -2.11 -14.20 0.48
C ARG A 147 -3.11 -13.50 -0.45
N ALA A 148 -3.91 -12.59 0.08
CA ALA A 148 -4.85 -11.81 -0.73
C ALA A 148 -4.12 -10.94 -1.76
N ARG A 149 -3.09 -10.19 -1.33
CA ARG A 149 -2.26 -9.33 -2.19
C ARG A 149 -1.61 -10.14 -3.31
N ASN A 150 -1.03 -11.31 -3.01
CA ASN A 150 -0.45 -12.20 -4.01
C ASN A 150 -1.52 -12.74 -4.96
N PHE A 151 -2.71 -13.06 -4.47
CA PHE A 151 -3.82 -13.49 -5.31
C PHE A 151 -4.22 -12.43 -6.34
N ILE A 152 -4.32 -11.17 -5.89
CA ILE A 152 -4.65 -9.99 -6.70
C ILE A 152 -3.54 -9.70 -7.72
N ALA A 153 -2.27 -9.72 -7.30
CA ALA A 153 -1.12 -9.46 -8.17
C ALA A 153 -1.02 -10.44 -9.36
N HIS A 154 -1.61 -11.64 -9.23
CA HIS A 154 -1.74 -12.61 -10.31
C HIS A 154 -3.02 -12.43 -11.14
N ASN A 155 -3.67 -11.26 -11.09
CA ASN A 155 -4.88 -10.89 -11.84
C ASN A 155 -6.06 -11.85 -11.64
N ARG A 156 -6.20 -12.43 -10.43
CA ARG A 156 -7.29 -13.34 -10.10
C ARG A 156 -8.40 -12.61 -9.34
N MET A 157 -9.65 -12.99 -9.64
CA MET A 157 -10.85 -12.43 -8.99
C MET A 157 -11.05 -13.00 -7.60
N LEU A 158 -11.06 -12.13 -6.60
CA LEU A 158 -11.50 -12.48 -5.25
C LEU A 158 -13.04 -12.55 -5.20
N LEU A 159 -13.59 -13.33 -4.28
CA LEU A 159 -15.02 -13.33 -4.01
C LEU A 159 -15.41 -12.06 -3.22
N PRO A 160 -16.65 -11.57 -3.33
CA PRO A 160 -17.09 -10.37 -2.60
C PRO A 160 -16.89 -10.44 -1.07
N SER A 161 -16.99 -11.63 -0.47
CA SER A 161 -16.72 -11.85 0.96
C SER A 161 -15.27 -11.53 1.34
N GLU A 162 -14.32 -11.77 0.44
CA GLU A 162 -12.91 -11.51 0.67
C GLU A 162 -12.60 -10.01 0.60
N PHE A 163 -13.36 -9.24 -0.18
CA PHE A 163 -13.22 -7.78 -0.23
C PHE A 163 -13.61 -7.19 1.13
N GLN A 164 -14.74 -7.63 1.68
CA GLN A 164 -15.22 -7.20 3.00
C GLN A 164 -14.21 -7.54 4.10
N ARG A 165 -13.58 -8.71 4.02
CA ARG A 165 -12.54 -9.12 4.97
C ARG A 165 -11.32 -8.20 4.90
N ILE A 166 -10.83 -7.86 3.70
CA ILE A 166 -9.71 -6.92 3.53
C ILE A 166 -10.08 -5.54 4.11
N TYR A 167 -11.29 -5.04 3.82
CA TYR A 167 -11.73 -3.75 4.37
C TYR A 167 -11.82 -3.76 5.90
N MET A 168 -12.32 -4.86 6.48
CA MET A 168 -12.34 -5.02 7.93
C MET A 168 -10.93 -5.02 8.51
N TYR A 169 -9.96 -5.68 7.86
CA TYR A 169 -8.59 -5.76 8.35
C TYR A 169 -7.89 -4.42 8.34
N VAL A 170 -8.03 -3.67 7.24
CA VAL A 170 -7.50 -2.31 7.12
C VAL A 170 -8.19 -1.38 8.11
N SER A 171 -9.51 -1.48 8.28
CA SER A 171 -10.26 -0.66 9.23
C SER A 171 -9.87 -0.93 10.69
N ASP A 172 -9.70 -2.20 11.06
CA ASP A 172 -9.23 -2.61 12.38
C ASP A 172 -7.83 -2.04 12.64
N TRP A 173 -6.94 -2.10 11.64
CA TRP A 173 -5.60 -1.55 11.76
C TRP A 173 -5.60 -0.04 11.94
N ASN A 174 -6.32 0.70 11.11
CA ASN A 174 -6.41 2.16 11.21
C ASN A 174 -6.88 2.58 12.60
N ARG A 175 -7.87 1.88 13.16
CA ARG A 175 -8.31 2.10 14.55
C ARG A 175 -7.22 1.83 15.58
N VAL A 176 -6.40 0.80 15.36
CA VAL A 176 -5.29 0.43 16.25
C VAL A 176 -4.17 1.47 16.25
N ILE A 177 -3.83 2.03 15.09
CA ILE A 177 -2.72 3.01 14.98
C ILE A 177 -3.17 4.48 15.01
N GLY A 178 -4.48 4.75 15.01
CA GLY A 178 -5.03 6.11 15.11
C GLY A 178 -5.18 6.85 13.78
N LEU A 179 -5.33 6.13 12.66
CA LEU A 179 -5.70 6.67 11.34
C LEU A 179 -7.22 6.71 11.12
#